data_AF-A0A9D8HIA1-F1
#
_entry.id   AF-A0A9D8HIA1-F1
#
_cell.length_a   1.000
_cell.length_b   1.000
_cell.length_c   1.000
_cell.angle_alpha   90.00
_cell.angle_beta   90.00
_cell.angle_gamma   90.00
#
_symmetry.space_group_name_H-M   'P 1'
#
loop_
_entity.id
_entity.type
_entity.pdbx_description
1 polymer ?
#
loop_
_entity_poly.entity_id
_entity_poly.type
_entity_poly.pdbx_seq_one_letter_code
_entity_poly.pdbx_strand_id
1 'polypeptide(L)'
;MARVLVTTFSHLIGAPLEAFRESFLDALVAGGNDVLLMRTEDFMRNHFLSNELAGDVDEAGLNDEIRQFAPEAVVSFNHSGIYPSLLEATDAPVGIWLVDGPAYLVDKEGFEQHADRVHSFIPARSFEAELRGVYGVPASGVSWLPFCSDFQAREVEQTVPISFVGTFFHRVRFPERVWRHHGPGDTWRRMAAMVASYRDDPVTPFEERLARHRLEHVFDDPFDEAGVLNTLSLNRRLHVLDRLADLGLEIYGNRNWLDALHYSMDLVLAFQPGAVETRRELEDLYNRSKIAISISHIQARGGLPWRVFDALATNCVLVSDQQEDLAELFPGLSLPTYETPEEARDLCTRLLADDAWRAEVALAGREAVQVGHRFRDRLHRMGEVLGVNLVPGEAEMGSLTRLDPRDHGRAGRGERGALPQHEGTEWPLRVWYSEEDEFSDSRLQVEVCRVVPGGTVEAVARIPEAPAYLRVGLGDYFSVHEDPALRIRRRGEASGEDPGEEEVEVDLQHGVIRVRQFKFIRGKGGARLVCGNHAWVVFQNPFLGEEVEVCFTSRLERLL
;
A
#
# COMPACT_ATOMS: atom_id res chain seq x y z
N MET A 1 29.51 -13.14 -9.19
CA MET A 1 28.81 -12.06 -8.50
C MET A 1 28.19 -11.21 -9.60
N ALA A 2 26.88 -11.33 -9.79
CA ALA A 2 26.18 -10.50 -10.76
C ALA A 2 25.80 -9.18 -10.10
N ARG A 3 25.76 -8.10 -10.89
CA ARG A 3 25.27 -6.79 -10.43
C ARG A 3 23.80 -6.64 -10.82
N VAL A 4 22.93 -6.49 -9.83
CA VAL A 4 21.47 -6.49 -10.02
C VAL A 4 20.89 -5.17 -9.53
N LEU A 5 20.26 -4.43 -10.43
CA LEU A 5 19.45 -3.28 -10.04
C LEU A 5 18.05 -3.78 -9.70
N VAL A 6 17.57 -3.53 -8.49
CA VAL A 6 16.21 -3.87 -8.06
C VAL A 6 15.40 -2.59 -7.90
N THR A 7 14.25 -2.51 -8.58
CA THR A 7 13.34 -1.38 -8.49
C THR A 7 12.01 -1.83 -7.87
N THR A 8 11.62 -1.20 -6.77
CA THR A 8 10.42 -1.61 -6.03
C THR A 8 9.91 -0.51 -5.12
N PHE A 9 8.74 -0.72 -4.51
CA PHE A 9 8.17 0.18 -3.51
C PHE A 9 7.51 -0.60 -2.38
N SER A 10 7.38 0.06 -1.22
CA SER A 10 6.46 -0.37 -0.17
C SER A 10 5.04 0.09 -0.49
N HIS A 11 4.05 -0.78 -0.28
CA HIS A 11 2.63 -0.43 -0.42
C HIS A 11 2.20 0.67 0.58
N LEU A 12 2.98 0.88 1.66
CA LEU A 12 2.80 1.98 2.60
C LEU A 12 3.97 2.95 2.45
N ILE A 13 3.69 4.16 1.93
CA ILE A 13 4.71 5.17 1.66
C ILE A 13 5.58 5.42 2.90
N GLY A 14 6.88 5.17 2.79
CA GLY A 14 7.86 5.38 3.84
C GLY A 14 7.93 4.28 4.91
N ALA A 15 7.12 3.21 4.80
CA ALA A 15 7.25 2.02 5.64
C ALA A 15 8.43 1.12 5.18
N PRO A 16 8.84 0.13 5.97
CA PRO A 16 9.71 -0.94 5.50
C PRO A 16 9.15 -1.65 4.26
N LEU A 17 10.04 -2.29 3.50
CA LEU A 17 9.61 -3.20 2.43
C LEU A 17 8.88 -4.40 3.03
N GLU A 18 7.90 -4.94 2.33
CA GLU A 18 7.21 -6.14 2.76
C GLU A 18 8.17 -7.32 2.85
N ALA A 19 7.90 -8.24 3.79
CA ALA A 19 8.72 -9.42 4.04
C ALA A 19 9.14 -10.19 2.78
N PHE A 20 8.26 -10.27 1.78
CA PHE A 20 8.57 -10.93 0.50
C PHE A 20 9.68 -10.22 -0.29
N ARG A 21 9.62 -8.88 -0.37
CA ARG A 21 10.63 -8.06 -1.07
C ARG A 21 11.94 -8.03 -0.30
N GLU A 22 11.86 -7.93 1.03
CA GLU A 22 13.02 -8.04 1.90
C GLU A 22 13.71 -9.40 1.72
N SER A 23 12.94 -10.50 1.72
CA SER A 23 13.47 -11.85 1.47
C SER A 23 14.10 -11.99 0.09
N PHE A 24 13.52 -11.35 -0.94
CA PHE A 24 14.09 -11.35 -2.28
C PHE A 24 15.47 -10.70 -2.33
N LEU A 25 15.62 -9.53 -1.68
CA LEU A 25 16.90 -8.84 -1.57
C LEU A 25 17.92 -9.66 -0.77
N ASP A 26 17.51 -10.19 0.38
CA ASP A 26 18.34 -11.08 1.22
C ASP A 26 18.82 -12.30 0.41
N ALA A 27 17.95 -12.90 -0.40
CA ALA A 27 18.29 -14.06 -1.21
C ALA A 27 19.24 -13.73 -2.36
N LEU A 28 19.12 -12.56 -2.99
CA LEU A 28 20.09 -12.09 -3.99
C LEU A 28 21.47 -11.90 -3.35
N VAL A 29 21.53 -11.24 -2.19
CA VAL A 29 22.77 -11.04 -1.44
C VAL A 29 23.38 -12.36 -0.99
N ALA A 30 22.57 -13.27 -0.42
CA ALA A 30 23.00 -14.60 -0.02
C ALA A 30 23.44 -15.47 -1.20
N GLY A 31 22.90 -15.21 -2.40
CA GLY A 31 23.36 -15.79 -3.66
C GLY A 31 24.71 -15.25 -4.13
N GLY A 32 25.29 -14.25 -3.47
CA GLY A 32 26.57 -13.66 -3.86
C GLY A 32 26.46 -12.63 -4.97
N ASN A 33 25.34 -11.88 -5.02
CA ASN A 33 25.12 -10.78 -5.98
C ASN A 33 25.33 -9.42 -5.32
N ASP A 34 25.84 -8.46 -6.09
CA ASP A 34 25.83 -7.06 -5.70
C ASP A 34 24.51 -6.45 -6.11
N VAL A 35 23.78 -5.89 -5.16
CA VAL A 35 22.42 -5.40 -5.35
C VAL A 35 22.39 -3.89 -5.14
N LEU A 36 21.90 -3.17 -6.15
CA LEU A 36 21.55 -1.76 -6.06
C LEU A 36 20.03 -1.64 -5.96
N LEU A 37 19.52 -1.09 -4.87
CA LEU A 37 18.08 -0.94 -4.61
C LEU A 37 17.64 0.50 -4.91
N MET A 38 16.69 0.64 -5.84
CA MET A 38 15.91 1.86 -6.05
C MET A 38 14.51 1.70 -5.43
N ARG A 39 14.22 2.47 -4.38
CA ARG A 39 12.87 2.60 -3.83
C ARG A 39 12.07 3.63 -4.60
N THR A 40 11.13 3.21 -5.43
CA THR A 40 10.50 4.08 -6.43
C THR A 40 9.61 5.15 -5.81
N GLU A 41 9.14 4.98 -4.58
CA GLU A 41 8.45 6.04 -3.80
C GLU A 41 9.35 7.26 -3.50
N ASP A 42 10.67 7.05 -3.53
CA ASP A 42 11.70 8.08 -3.32
C ASP A 42 12.14 8.76 -4.61
N PHE A 43 11.79 8.23 -5.80
CA PHE A 43 12.26 8.78 -7.09
C PHE A 43 11.14 9.15 -8.06
N MET A 44 10.01 8.45 -8.02
CA MET A 44 8.90 8.67 -8.96
C MET A 44 7.96 9.78 -8.48
N ARG A 45 7.30 10.43 -9.44
CA ARG A 45 6.20 11.38 -9.21
C ARG A 45 4.98 10.68 -8.62
N ASN A 46 4.64 9.49 -9.16
CA ASN A 46 3.61 8.61 -8.62
C ASN A 46 3.98 7.13 -8.85
N HIS A 47 4.66 6.53 -7.88
CA HIS A 47 5.16 5.15 -7.93
C HIS A 47 4.09 4.06 -8.11
N PHE A 48 2.80 4.38 -7.91
CA PHE A 48 1.69 3.44 -8.16
C PHE A 48 1.14 3.49 -9.58
N LEU A 49 1.36 4.57 -10.33
CA LEU A 49 0.71 4.79 -11.63
C LEU A 49 1.68 5.07 -12.76
N SER A 50 2.83 5.69 -12.48
CA SER A 50 3.72 6.25 -13.49
C SER A 50 5.18 6.03 -13.16
N ASN A 51 5.96 5.78 -14.21
CA ASN A 51 7.43 5.79 -14.18
C ASN A 51 8.02 7.19 -14.45
N GLU A 52 7.22 8.26 -14.40
CA GLU A 52 7.74 9.63 -14.46
C GLU A 52 8.51 9.94 -13.18
N LEU A 53 9.77 10.38 -13.32
CA LEU A 53 10.58 10.87 -12.20
C LEU A 53 9.94 12.12 -11.58
N ALA A 54 10.13 12.31 -10.28
CA ALA A 54 9.76 13.56 -9.63
C ALA A 54 10.62 14.71 -10.18
N GLY A 55 10.03 15.88 -10.40
CA GLY A 55 10.69 16.98 -11.10
C GLY A 55 11.89 17.61 -10.39
N ASP A 56 12.13 17.23 -9.13
CA ASP A 56 13.28 17.61 -8.31
C ASP A 56 14.42 16.58 -8.32
N VAL A 57 14.26 15.45 -9.02
CA VAL A 57 15.30 14.43 -9.17
C VAL A 57 16.31 14.83 -10.24
N ASP A 58 17.60 14.81 -9.90
CA ASP A 58 18.71 14.86 -10.85
C ASP A 58 18.79 13.54 -11.63
N GLU A 59 18.01 13.46 -12.70
CA GLU A 59 17.94 12.30 -13.60
C GLU A 59 19.31 11.98 -14.23
N ALA A 60 20.13 12.98 -14.54
CA ALA A 60 21.44 12.75 -15.12
C ALA A 60 22.38 12.08 -14.11
N GLY A 61 22.44 12.60 -12.88
CA GLY A 61 23.22 12.02 -11.79
C GLY A 61 22.76 10.61 -11.43
N LEU A 62 21.44 10.38 -11.35
CA LEU A 62 20.86 9.05 -11.11
C LEU A 62 21.27 8.05 -12.19
N ASN A 63 21.15 8.43 -13.46
CA ASN A 63 21.53 7.58 -14.57
C ASN A 63 23.04 7.32 -14.63
N ASP A 64 23.87 8.30 -14.24
CA ASP A 64 25.32 8.12 -14.16
C ASP A 64 25.73 7.13 -13.06
N GLU A 65 25.07 7.15 -11.91
CA GLU A 65 25.29 6.14 -10.86
C GLU A 65 24.89 4.74 -11.32
N ILE A 66 23.76 4.61 -12.02
CA ILE A 66 23.33 3.33 -12.59
C ILE A 66 24.31 2.84 -13.67
N ARG A 67 24.83 3.72 -14.53
CA ARG A 67 25.88 3.39 -15.50
C ARG A 67 27.17 2.94 -14.82
N GLN A 68 27.57 3.59 -13.73
CA GLN A 68 28.77 3.22 -12.97
C GLN A 68 28.60 1.87 -12.27
N PHE A 69 27.42 1.60 -11.72
CA PHE A 69 27.08 0.29 -11.19
C PHE A 69 27.10 -0.77 -12.30
N ALA A 70 26.70 -0.41 -13.52
CA ALA A 70 26.70 -1.25 -14.72
C ALA A 70 25.97 -2.59 -14.48
N PRO A 71 24.65 -2.55 -14.23
CA PRO A 71 23.88 -3.75 -13.89
C PRO A 71 23.94 -4.78 -15.02
N GLU A 72 23.97 -6.05 -14.65
CA GLU A 72 23.85 -7.20 -15.54
C GLU A 72 22.40 -7.68 -15.66
N ALA A 73 21.55 -7.33 -14.69
CA ALA A 73 20.10 -7.51 -14.74
C ALA A 73 19.40 -6.35 -14.03
N VAL A 74 18.19 -6.02 -14.49
CA VAL A 74 17.25 -5.18 -13.75
C VAL A 74 16.06 -6.04 -13.34
N VAL A 75 15.66 -6.01 -12.07
CA VAL A 75 14.45 -6.67 -11.58
C VAL A 75 13.49 -5.63 -11.00
N SER A 76 12.33 -5.51 -11.60
CA SER A 76 11.28 -4.57 -11.20
C SER A 76 10.06 -5.29 -10.67
N PHE A 77 9.43 -4.71 -9.64
CA PHE A 77 8.13 -5.16 -9.14
C PHE A 77 7.00 -4.33 -9.78
N ASN A 78 6.03 -5.00 -10.40
CA ASN A 78 4.87 -4.38 -11.08
C ASN A 78 5.24 -3.25 -12.07
N HIS A 79 6.39 -3.36 -12.76
CA HIS A 79 6.91 -2.37 -13.71
C HIS A 79 7.29 -1.01 -13.09
N SER A 80 7.35 -0.91 -11.76
CA SER A 80 7.69 0.33 -11.09
C SER A 80 9.17 0.67 -11.25
N GLY A 81 9.46 1.93 -11.56
CA GLY A 81 10.80 2.47 -11.71
C GLY A 81 11.45 2.21 -13.07
N ILE A 82 10.71 1.75 -14.07
CA ILE A 82 11.20 1.53 -15.44
C ILE A 82 10.94 2.80 -16.26
N TYR A 83 11.71 3.85 -16.00
CA TYR A 83 11.58 5.13 -16.70
C TYR A 83 12.43 5.12 -18.00
N PRO A 84 12.06 5.89 -19.05
CA PRO A 84 12.69 5.76 -20.37
C PRO A 84 14.23 5.88 -20.35
N SER A 85 14.79 6.86 -19.64
CA SER A 85 16.24 7.07 -19.59
C SER A 85 17.00 6.03 -18.75
N LEU A 86 16.32 5.25 -17.90
CA LEU A 86 16.91 4.06 -17.26
C LEU A 86 17.30 3.03 -18.32
N LEU A 87 16.39 2.80 -19.28
CA LEU A 87 16.60 1.84 -20.35
C LEU A 87 17.68 2.30 -21.33
N GLU A 88 17.95 3.60 -21.41
CA GLU A 88 19.10 4.17 -22.11
C GLU A 88 20.40 4.08 -21.30
N ALA A 89 20.31 4.05 -19.96
CA ALA A 89 21.46 4.00 -19.05
C ALA A 89 22.06 2.60 -18.91
N THR A 90 21.34 1.54 -19.27
CA THR A 90 21.85 0.16 -19.25
C THR A 90 21.28 -0.68 -20.39
N ASP A 91 22.08 -1.61 -20.90
CA ASP A 91 21.68 -2.65 -21.87
C ASP A 91 21.18 -3.94 -21.21
N ALA A 92 21.13 -3.99 -19.86
CA ALA A 92 20.72 -5.17 -19.12
C ALA A 92 19.31 -5.66 -19.49
N PRO A 93 19.05 -6.98 -19.45
CA PRO A 93 17.70 -7.54 -19.51
C PRO A 93 16.89 -7.11 -18.29
N VAL A 94 15.59 -6.84 -18.51
CA VAL A 94 14.67 -6.38 -17.47
C VAL A 94 13.67 -7.47 -17.14
N GLY A 95 13.72 -7.99 -15.92
CA GLY A 95 12.73 -8.90 -15.37
C GLY A 95 11.66 -8.16 -14.58
N ILE A 96 10.40 -8.23 -14.97
CA ILE A 96 9.28 -7.67 -14.21
C ILE A 96 8.60 -8.79 -13.43
N TRP A 97 8.76 -8.81 -12.11
CA TRP A 97 7.98 -9.71 -11.26
C TRP A 97 6.66 -9.06 -10.89
N LEU A 98 5.58 -9.60 -11.44
CA LEU A 98 4.23 -9.22 -11.06
C LEU A 98 3.92 -9.82 -9.71
N VAL A 99 3.68 -8.96 -8.73
CA VAL A 99 3.30 -9.35 -7.38
C VAL A 99 1.84 -9.05 -7.09
N ASP A 100 1.28 -8.14 -7.88
CA ASP A 100 -0.15 -7.89 -7.98
C ASP A 100 -0.67 -8.31 -9.36
N GLY A 101 -1.99 -8.27 -9.53
CA GLY A 101 -2.61 -8.50 -10.84
C GLY A 101 -2.22 -7.41 -11.85
N PRO A 102 -2.37 -7.64 -13.17
CA PRO A 102 -2.04 -6.67 -14.20
C PRO A 102 -2.76 -5.31 -14.05
N ALA A 103 -3.88 -5.26 -13.32
CA ALA A 103 -4.54 -4.02 -12.90
C ALA A 103 -3.64 -3.03 -12.12
N TYR A 104 -2.54 -3.50 -11.53
CA TYR A 104 -1.59 -2.72 -10.73
C TYR A 104 -0.25 -2.49 -11.43
N LEU A 105 -0.16 -2.80 -12.73
CA LEU A 105 0.98 -2.41 -13.54
C LEU A 105 1.16 -0.89 -13.49
N VAL A 106 2.38 -0.47 -13.16
CA VAL A 106 2.79 0.92 -13.27
C VAL A 106 3.02 1.24 -14.75
N ASP A 107 2.58 2.41 -15.21
CA ASP A 107 2.76 2.87 -16.60
C ASP A 107 2.21 1.87 -17.64
N LYS A 108 0.92 1.54 -17.49
CA LYS A 108 0.18 0.59 -18.35
C LYS A 108 0.29 0.92 -19.84
N GLU A 109 0.21 2.19 -20.19
CA GLU A 109 0.27 2.68 -21.59
C GLU A 109 1.68 2.57 -22.18
N GLY A 110 2.72 2.66 -21.35
CA GLY A 110 4.13 2.53 -21.73
C GLY A 110 4.64 1.09 -21.79
N PHE A 111 3.91 0.12 -21.23
CA PHE A 111 4.39 -1.25 -21.03
C PHE A 111 4.82 -1.97 -22.32
N GLU A 112 4.13 -1.72 -23.43
CA GLU A 112 4.44 -2.32 -24.74
C GLU A 112 5.74 -1.82 -25.38
N GLN A 113 6.20 -0.63 -24.99
CA GLN A 113 7.24 0.11 -25.72
C GLN A 113 8.64 -0.52 -25.60
N HIS A 114 8.81 -1.52 -24.71
CA HIS A 114 10.07 -2.19 -24.41
C HIS A 114 9.95 -3.72 -24.36
N ALA A 115 8.95 -4.28 -25.04
CA ALA A 115 8.65 -5.71 -25.01
C ALA A 115 9.80 -6.62 -25.51
N ASP A 116 10.80 -6.08 -26.21
CA ASP A 116 11.98 -6.81 -26.67
C ASP A 116 13.06 -6.97 -25.59
N ARG A 117 13.06 -6.10 -24.56
CA ARG A 117 14.03 -6.10 -23.45
C ARG A 117 13.43 -6.48 -22.10
N VAL A 118 12.10 -6.49 -22.03
CA VAL A 118 11.32 -6.76 -20.82
C VAL A 118 10.77 -8.18 -20.85
N HIS A 119 10.99 -8.91 -19.77
CA HIS A 119 10.40 -10.24 -19.54
C HIS A 119 9.53 -10.23 -18.30
N SER A 120 8.28 -10.65 -18.42
CA SER A 120 7.30 -10.68 -17.33
C SER A 120 7.29 -12.03 -16.62
N PHE A 121 7.49 -12.00 -15.31
CA PHE A 121 7.33 -13.15 -14.41
C PHE A 121 5.98 -13.07 -13.71
N ILE A 122 5.10 -14.03 -14.00
CA ILE A 122 3.73 -14.08 -13.46
C ILE A 122 3.62 -15.13 -12.34
N PRO A 123 2.98 -14.79 -11.21
CA PRO A 123 2.77 -15.73 -10.10
C PRO A 123 1.57 -16.65 -10.35
N ALA A 124 0.62 -16.19 -11.18
CA ALA A 124 -0.61 -16.89 -11.53
C ALA A 124 -0.70 -17.04 -13.05
N ARG A 125 -1.14 -18.22 -13.53
CA ARG A 125 -1.26 -18.47 -14.99
C ARG A 125 -2.31 -17.61 -15.66
N SER A 126 -3.36 -17.24 -14.92
CA SER A 126 -4.44 -16.39 -15.40
C SER A 126 -3.97 -15.01 -15.90
N PHE A 127 -2.83 -14.52 -15.40
CA PHE A 127 -2.29 -13.22 -15.81
C PHE A 127 -1.77 -13.25 -17.25
N GLU A 128 -1.41 -14.42 -17.79
CA GLU A 128 -0.84 -14.53 -19.13
C GLU A 128 -1.81 -14.02 -20.21
N ALA A 129 -3.09 -14.38 -20.11
CA ALA A 129 -4.09 -13.99 -21.09
C ALA A 129 -4.28 -12.47 -21.14
N GLU A 130 -4.27 -11.81 -19.98
CA GLU A 130 -4.41 -10.37 -19.85
C GLU A 130 -3.17 -9.62 -20.34
N LEU A 131 -1.96 -10.07 -19.96
CA LEU A 131 -0.71 -9.51 -20.48
C LEU A 131 -0.63 -9.57 -22.01
N ARG A 132 -1.03 -10.70 -22.59
CA ARG A 132 -0.98 -10.89 -24.05
C ARG A 132 -2.09 -10.15 -24.79
N GLY A 133 -3.30 -10.13 -24.22
CA GLY A 133 -4.50 -9.60 -24.87
C GLY A 133 -4.66 -8.09 -24.71
N VAL A 134 -4.30 -7.56 -23.54
CA VAL A 134 -4.49 -6.14 -23.18
C VAL A 134 -3.20 -5.34 -23.36
N TYR A 135 -2.06 -5.93 -22.99
CA TYR A 135 -0.76 -5.24 -22.96
C TYR A 135 0.21 -5.71 -24.04
N GLY A 136 -0.28 -6.41 -25.07
CA GLY A 136 0.49 -6.75 -26.26
C GLY A 136 1.74 -7.62 -26.04
N VAL A 137 1.92 -8.21 -24.85
CA VAL A 137 3.16 -8.91 -24.50
C VAL A 137 3.27 -10.19 -25.32
N PRO A 138 4.40 -10.45 -26.01
CA PRO A 138 4.58 -11.70 -26.73
C PRO A 138 4.64 -12.88 -25.75
N ALA A 139 4.15 -14.06 -26.15
CA ALA A 139 4.18 -15.25 -25.31
C ALA A 139 5.60 -15.64 -24.85
N SER A 140 6.62 -15.34 -25.66
CA SER A 140 8.02 -15.56 -25.31
C SER A 140 8.54 -14.62 -24.21
N GLY A 141 7.88 -13.47 -24.00
CA GLY A 141 8.20 -12.48 -22.97
C GLY A 141 7.46 -12.69 -21.65
N VAL A 142 6.84 -13.86 -21.45
CA VAL A 142 6.13 -14.21 -20.21
C VAL A 142 6.63 -15.56 -19.69
N SER A 143 6.83 -15.68 -18.39
CA SER A 143 7.13 -16.95 -17.73
C SER A 143 6.44 -17.07 -16.40
N TRP A 144 5.93 -18.26 -16.13
CA TRP A 144 5.37 -18.58 -14.83
C TRP A 144 6.48 -18.70 -13.80
N LEU A 145 6.39 -17.88 -12.74
CA LEU A 145 7.30 -17.82 -11.62
C LEU A 145 6.47 -17.56 -10.35
N PRO A 146 5.94 -18.62 -9.72
CA PRO A 146 5.14 -18.49 -8.51
C PRO A 146 5.95 -17.91 -7.36
N PHE A 147 5.27 -17.44 -6.31
CA PHE A 147 5.98 -16.98 -5.12
C PHE A 147 6.70 -18.13 -4.38
N CYS A 148 7.41 -17.74 -3.34
CA CYS A 148 8.30 -18.55 -2.53
C CYS A 148 8.47 -17.92 -1.15
N SER A 149 9.14 -18.63 -0.24
CA SER A 149 9.51 -18.09 1.06
C SER A 149 10.82 -18.67 1.54
N ASP A 150 11.64 -17.85 2.20
CA ASP A 150 12.85 -18.29 2.91
C ASP A 150 12.67 -18.34 4.42
N PHE A 151 11.41 -18.23 4.90
CA PHE A 151 11.08 -18.39 6.30
C PHE A 151 11.50 -19.78 6.78
N GLN A 152 11.94 -19.84 8.03
CA GLN A 152 12.42 -21.06 8.66
C GLN A 152 11.56 -21.41 9.87
N ALA A 153 11.30 -22.71 10.01
CA ALA A 153 10.78 -23.26 11.24
C ALA A 153 11.81 -23.13 12.37
N ARG A 154 11.37 -22.70 13.55
CA ARG A 154 12.22 -22.56 14.74
C ARG A 154 11.60 -23.28 15.92
N GLU A 155 12.39 -23.83 16.83
CA GLU A 155 11.85 -24.41 18.07
C GLU A 155 11.38 -23.29 19.00
N VAL A 156 10.07 -22.99 18.93
CA VAL A 156 9.39 -22.00 19.77
C VAL A 156 8.03 -22.53 20.20
N GLU A 157 7.55 -22.07 21.35
CA GLU A 157 6.21 -22.40 21.83
C GLU A 157 5.14 -21.72 20.95
N GLN A 158 4.12 -22.47 20.54
CA GLN A 158 3.00 -21.94 19.77
C GLN A 158 1.94 -21.32 20.69
N THR A 159 2.13 -20.04 21.02
CA THR A 159 1.28 -19.28 21.94
C THR A 159 0.06 -18.64 21.29
N VAL A 160 0.06 -18.44 19.96
CA VAL A 160 -1.03 -17.77 19.22
C VAL A 160 -1.97 -18.84 18.64
N PRO A 161 -3.26 -18.91 19.04
CA PRO A 161 -4.16 -19.94 18.53
C PRO A 161 -4.42 -19.82 17.03
N ILE A 162 -4.84 -18.63 16.57
CA ILE A 162 -5.10 -18.35 15.16
C ILE A 162 -4.55 -16.96 14.85
N SER A 163 -3.69 -16.83 13.85
CA SER A 163 -3.22 -15.54 13.36
C SER A 163 -3.76 -15.24 11.97
N PHE A 164 -4.23 -14.02 11.75
CA PHE A 164 -4.45 -13.45 10.43
C PHE A 164 -3.56 -12.23 10.22
N VAL A 165 -2.86 -12.15 9.09
CA VAL A 165 -2.05 -10.98 8.71
C VAL A 165 -2.60 -10.39 7.42
N GLY A 166 -3.12 -9.17 7.48
CA GLY A 166 -3.63 -8.49 6.29
C GLY A 166 -4.16 -7.10 6.52
N THR A 167 -4.32 -6.36 5.43
CA THR A 167 -4.77 -4.97 5.42
C THR A 167 -6.28 -4.87 5.59
N PHE A 168 -6.75 -3.99 6.46
CA PHE A 168 -8.13 -3.50 6.37
C PHE A 168 -8.15 -2.38 5.32
N PHE A 169 -8.73 -2.68 4.15
CA PHE A 169 -8.76 -1.73 3.03
C PHE A 169 -9.70 -0.55 3.35
N HIS A 170 -9.33 0.65 2.92
CA HIS A 170 -10.13 1.85 3.19
C HIS A 170 -11.56 1.75 2.62
N ARG A 171 -12.47 2.52 3.22
CA ARG A 171 -13.85 2.67 2.71
C ARG A 171 -13.83 3.26 1.31
N VAL A 172 -14.16 2.42 0.34
CA VAL A 172 -14.33 2.88 -1.04
C VAL A 172 -15.70 3.50 -1.16
N ARG A 173 -15.75 4.78 -1.53
CA ARG A 173 -17.01 5.54 -1.62
C ARG A 173 -17.75 5.33 -2.93
N PHE A 174 -17.31 4.41 -3.79
CA PHE A 174 -17.93 4.23 -5.10
C PHE A 174 -19.43 3.89 -5.02
N PRO A 175 -19.96 3.06 -4.09
CA PRO A 175 -21.40 2.82 -4.03
C PRO A 175 -22.17 4.08 -3.63
N GLU A 176 -21.62 4.89 -2.72
CA GLU A 176 -22.20 6.18 -2.33
C GLU A 176 -22.19 7.17 -3.50
N ARG A 177 -21.08 7.23 -4.25
CA ARG A 177 -20.92 8.06 -5.46
C ARG A 177 -21.95 7.68 -6.51
N VAL A 178 -22.06 6.39 -6.84
CA VAL A 178 -23.04 5.88 -7.82
C VAL A 178 -24.46 6.14 -7.35
N TRP A 179 -24.78 5.86 -6.08
CA TRP A 179 -26.10 6.13 -5.53
C TRP A 179 -26.47 7.62 -5.58
N ARG A 180 -25.53 8.50 -5.25
CA ARG A 180 -25.75 9.96 -5.26
C ARG A 180 -26.03 10.49 -6.66
N HIS A 181 -25.35 9.98 -7.69
CA HIS A 181 -25.49 10.47 -9.06
C HIS A 181 -26.60 9.79 -9.86
N HIS A 182 -26.88 8.50 -9.62
CA HIS A 182 -27.81 7.72 -10.43
C HIS A 182 -29.05 7.24 -9.67
N GLY A 183 -29.05 7.28 -8.33
CA GLY A 183 -30.15 6.78 -7.49
C GLY A 183 -30.39 5.26 -7.62
N PRO A 184 -31.52 4.74 -7.08
CA PRO A 184 -31.88 3.31 -7.12
C PRO A 184 -32.34 2.80 -8.51
N GLY A 185 -31.85 3.38 -9.61
CA GLY A 185 -32.33 3.13 -10.96
C GLY A 185 -31.74 1.88 -11.65
N ASP A 186 -31.77 1.90 -12.98
CA ASP A 186 -31.20 0.84 -13.83
C ASP A 186 -29.69 0.68 -13.60
N THR A 187 -28.96 1.78 -13.48
CA THR A 187 -27.51 1.80 -13.17
C THR A 187 -27.20 1.07 -11.86
N TRP A 188 -27.98 1.29 -10.80
CA TRP A 188 -27.79 0.60 -9.53
C TRP A 188 -28.02 -0.91 -9.65
N ARG A 189 -29.06 -1.34 -10.39
CA ARG A 189 -29.31 -2.77 -10.64
C ARG A 189 -28.20 -3.42 -11.47
N ARG A 190 -27.68 -2.72 -12.48
CA ARG A 190 -26.51 -3.16 -13.27
C ARG A 190 -25.26 -3.30 -12.40
N MET A 191 -25.01 -2.32 -11.53
CA MET A 191 -23.91 -2.35 -10.57
C MET A 191 -24.04 -3.54 -9.60
N ALA A 192 -25.23 -3.80 -9.07
CA ALA A 192 -25.47 -4.98 -8.23
C ALA A 192 -25.20 -6.30 -8.97
N ALA A 193 -25.62 -6.40 -10.24
CA ALA A 193 -25.33 -7.57 -11.09
C ALA A 193 -23.82 -7.71 -11.41
N MET A 194 -23.13 -6.59 -11.63
CA MET A 194 -21.68 -6.55 -11.83
C MET A 194 -20.92 -7.01 -10.59
N VAL A 195 -21.33 -6.56 -9.41
CA VAL A 195 -20.75 -7.01 -8.14
C VAL A 195 -21.00 -8.50 -7.92
N ALA A 196 -22.21 -8.98 -8.21
CA ALA A 196 -22.55 -10.40 -8.08
C ALA A 196 -21.71 -11.29 -9.02
N SER A 197 -21.38 -10.81 -10.22
CA SER A 197 -20.63 -11.61 -11.20
C SER A 197 -19.18 -11.91 -10.79
N TYR A 198 -18.61 -11.18 -9.83
CA TYR A 198 -17.29 -11.51 -9.27
C TYR A 198 -17.27 -12.84 -8.49
N ARG A 199 -18.43 -13.29 -8.00
CA ARG A 199 -18.52 -14.58 -7.30
C ARG A 199 -18.31 -15.75 -8.23
N ASP A 200 -18.92 -15.68 -9.41
CA ASP A 200 -18.95 -16.79 -10.37
C ASP A 200 -17.78 -16.73 -11.36
N ASP A 201 -17.23 -15.54 -11.57
CA ASP A 201 -16.20 -15.25 -12.57
C ASP A 201 -15.27 -14.15 -12.03
N PRO A 202 -14.28 -14.50 -11.18
CA PRO A 202 -13.34 -13.53 -10.62
C PRO A 202 -12.21 -13.14 -11.59
N VAL A 203 -12.03 -13.89 -12.69
CA VAL A 203 -10.88 -13.75 -13.60
C VAL A 203 -11.14 -12.79 -14.75
N THR A 204 -12.40 -12.58 -15.18
CA THR A 204 -12.72 -11.64 -16.25
C THR A 204 -12.22 -10.22 -15.92
N PRO A 205 -11.47 -9.58 -16.85
CA PRO A 205 -10.97 -8.21 -16.70
C PRO A 205 -12.06 -7.18 -16.41
N PHE A 206 -11.71 -6.10 -15.73
CA PHE A 206 -12.68 -5.12 -15.27
C PHE A 206 -13.37 -4.39 -16.41
N GLU A 207 -12.65 -4.01 -17.45
CA GLU A 207 -13.17 -3.30 -18.63
C GLU A 207 -14.20 -4.16 -19.37
N GLU A 208 -13.92 -5.46 -19.53
CA GLU A 208 -14.88 -6.40 -20.12
C GLU A 208 -16.12 -6.52 -19.24
N ARG A 209 -15.94 -6.56 -17.91
CA ARG A 209 -17.05 -6.61 -16.97
C ARG A 209 -17.90 -5.33 -17.03
N LEU A 210 -17.28 -4.16 -17.10
CA LEU A 210 -17.97 -2.88 -17.26
C LEU A 210 -18.78 -2.88 -18.55
N ALA A 211 -18.20 -3.30 -19.67
CA ALA A 211 -18.88 -3.39 -20.96
C ALA A 211 -20.07 -4.37 -20.94
N ARG A 212 -19.88 -5.54 -20.35
CA ARG A 212 -20.94 -6.57 -20.19
C ARG A 212 -22.15 -6.02 -19.44
N HIS A 213 -21.92 -5.18 -18.43
CA HIS A 213 -22.98 -4.59 -17.61
C HIS A 213 -23.43 -3.19 -18.06
N ARG A 214 -22.73 -2.58 -19.03
CA ARG A 214 -22.91 -1.19 -19.53
C ARG A 214 -22.67 -0.14 -18.44
N LEU A 215 -21.53 -0.21 -17.77
CA LEU A 215 -21.14 0.63 -16.64
C LEU A 215 -19.87 1.45 -16.89
N GLU A 216 -19.35 1.50 -18.12
CA GLU A 216 -18.13 2.22 -18.49
C GLU A 216 -18.23 3.72 -18.16
N HIS A 217 -19.43 4.30 -18.25
CA HIS A 217 -19.72 5.69 -17.92
C HIS A 217 -19.78 5.98 -16.41
N VAL A 218 -19.70 4.95 -15.56
CA VAL A 218 -19.83 5.06 -14.09
C VAL A 218 -18.47 5.01 -13.41
N PHE A 219 -17.50 4.38 -14.06
CA PHE A 219 -16.16 4.14 -13.54
C PHE A 219 -15.13 4.74 -14.49
N ASP A 220 -14.68 5.95 -14.16
CA ASP A 220 -13.74 6.76 -14.92
C ASP A 220 -12.42 7.04 -14.17
N ASP A 221 -12.31 6.57 -12.92
CA ASP A 221 -11.11 6.72 -12.09
C ASP A 221 -10.18 5.50 -12.22
N PRO A 222 -8.86 5.69 -12.41
CA PRO A 222 -7.89 4.58 -12.50
C PRO A 222 -7.87 3.62 -11.30
N PHE A 223 -8.37 4.05 -10.13
CA PHE A 223 -8.44 3.25 -8.90
C PHE A 223 -9.80 2.59 -8.66
N ASP A 224 -10.78 2.77 -9.56
CA ASP A 224 -12.13 2.24 -9.37
C ASP A 224 -12.14 0.71 -9.29
N GLU A 225 -11.39 0.03 -10.16
CA GLU A 225 -11.25 -1.43 -10.10
C GLU A 225 -10.70 -1.87 -8.74
N ALA A 226 -9.56 -1.30 -8.35
CA ALA A 226 -8.91 -1.59 -7.07
C ALA A 226 -9.88 -1.35 -5.90
N GLY A 227 -10.69 -0.30 -5.99
CA GLY A 227 -11.73 0.00 -5.01
C GLY A 227 -12.80 -1.09 -4.89
N VAL A 228 -13.33 -1.57 -6.01
CA VAL A 228 -14.29 -2.68 -6.04
C VAL A 228 -13.66 -3.95 -5.45
N LEU A 229 -12.47 -4.33 -5.92
CA LEU A 229 -11.78 -5.54 -5.49
C LEU A 229 -11.42 -5.52 -4.00
N ASN A 230 -10.92 -4.39 -3.50
CA ASN A 230 -10.60 -4.17 -2.10
C ASN A 230 -11.85 -4.32 -1.21
N THR A 231 -12.98 -3.75 -1.64
CA THR A 231 -14.25 -3.82 -0.89
C THR A 231 -14.77 -5.25 -0.79
N LEU A 232 -14.79 -5.98 -1.92
CA LEU A 232 -15.26 -7.35 -1.94
C LEU A 232 -14.34 -8.29 -1.14
N SER A 233 -13.03 -8.07 -1.22
CA SER A 233 -12.05 -8.82 -0.44
C SER A 233 -12.16 -8.54 1.05
N LEU A 234 -12.40 -7.28 1.45
CA LEU A 234 -12.64 -6.91 2.85
C LEU A 234 -13.91 -7.57 3.40
N ASN A 235 -15.01 -7.57 2.65
CA ASN A 235 -16.25 -8.22 3.07
C ASN A 235 -16.03 -9.72 3.35
N ARG A 236 -15.26 -10.40 2.48
CA ARG A 236 -14.90 -11.81 2.69
C ARG A 236 -14.06 -11.98 3.96
N ARG A 237 -13.08 -11.11 4.20
CA ARG A 237 -12.27 -11.11 5.43
C ARG A 237 -13.12 -10.97 6.68
N LEU A 238 -14.03 -9.99 6.69
CA LEU A 238 -14.92 -9.76 7.83
C LEU A 238 -15.77 -11.00 8.14
N HIS A 239 -16.41 -11.60 7.13
CA HIS A 239 -17.27 -12.77 7.34
C HIS A 239 -16.51 -13.99 7.87
N VAL A 240 -15.31 -14.28 7.34
CA VAL A 240 -14.50 -15.42 7.79
C VAL A 240 -13.94 -15.17 9.19
N LEU A 241 -13.31 -14.02 9.41
CA LEU A 241 -12.62 -13.73 10.67
C LEU A 241 -13.60 -13.60 11.82
N ASP A 242 -14.80 -13.04 11.60
CA ASP A 242 -15.82 -12.91 12.64
C ASP A 242 -16.26 -14.29 13.16
N ARG A 243 -16.33 -15.29 12.28
CA ARG A 243 -16.59 -16.69 12.64
C ARG A 243 -15.45 -17.36 13.42
N LEU A 244 -14.28 -16.74 13.51
CA LEU A 244 -13.11 -17.27 14.22
C LEU A 244 -12.79 -16.47 15.48
N ALA A 245 -13.47 -15.35 15.74
CA ALA A 245 -13.08 -14.39 16.76
C ALA A 245 -13.04 -14.98 18.19
N ASP A 246 -14.00 -15.86 18.52
CA ASP A 246 -14.09 -16.57 19.80
C ASP A 246 -13.11 -17.75 19.94
N LEU A 247 -12.38 -18.11 18.88
CA LEU A 247 -11.40 -19.21 18.87
C LEU A 247 -9.96 -18.75 19.22
N GLY A 248 -9.82 -17.53 19.75
CA GLY A 248 -8.51 -16.93 20.06
C GLY A 248 -7.81 -16.36 18.83
N LEU A 249 -8.58 -15.74 17.94
CA LEU A 249 -8.06 -15.04 16.77
C LEU A 249 -7.25 -13.80 17.18
N GLU A 250 -6.09 -13.65 16.56
CA GLU A 250 -5.28 -12.43 16.58
C GLU A 250 -5.12 -11.88 15.16
N ILE A 251 -5.43 -10.59 15.00
CA ILE A 251 -5.40 -9.89 13.70
C ILE A 251 -4.24 -8.89 13.70
N TYR A 252 -3.39 -9.00 12.69
CA TYR A 252 -2.23 -8.12 12.48
C TYR A 252 -2.37 -7.40 11.14
N GLY A 253 -2.06 -6.11 11.12
CA GLY A 253 -2.20 -5.27 9.92
C GLY A 253 -2.17 -3.78 10.23
N ASN A 254 -2.70 -2.99 9.29
CA ASN A 254 -2.79 -1.54 9.47
C ASN A 254 -3.84 -1.13 10.51
N ARG A 255 -3.69 0.09 11.05
CA ARG A 255 -4.61 0.66 12.06
C ARG A 255 -6.07 0.77 11.61
N ASN A 256 -6.33 0.64 10.31
CA ASN A 256 -7.68 0.64 9.74
C ASN A 256 -8.55 -0.51 10.27
N TRP A 257 -7.98 -1.55 10.88
CA TRP A 257 -8.77 -2.60 11.56
C TRP A 257 -9.71 -2.05 12.64
N LEU A 258 -9.42 -0.87 13.21
CA LEU A 258 -10.32 -0.19 14.13
C LEU A 258 -11.65 0.25 13.46
N ASP A 259 -11.68 0.40 12.13
CA ASP A 259 -12.91 0.70 11.38
C ASP A 259 -13.89 -0.47 11.36
N ALA A 260 -13.44 -1.68 11.74
CA ALA A 260 -14.30 -2.84 11.93
C ALA A 260 -15.35 -2.63 13.03
N LEU A 261 -15.20 -1.63 13.91
CA LEU A 261 -16.07 -1.37 15.06
C LEU A 261 -17.56 -1.29 14.72
N HIS A 262 -17.89 -0.79 13.53
CA HIS A 262 -19.28 -0.69 13.07
C HIS A 262 -19.89 -2.02 12.61
N TYR A 263 -19.06 -3.07 12.47
CA TYR A 263 -19.43 -4.37 11.93
C TYR A 263 -19.25 -5.49 12.95
N SER A 264 -18.14 -5.48 13.70
CA SER A 264 -17.83 -6.47 14.72
C SER A 264 -16.91 -5.88 15.79
N MET A 265 -17.39 -5.89 17.04
CA MET A 265 -16.57 -5.54 18.20
C MET A 265 -15.48 -6.59 18.44
N ASP A 266 -15.80 -7.86 18.21
CA ASP A 266 -14.87 -8.96 18.47
C ASP A 266 -13.65 -8.88 17.54
N LEU A 267 -13.83 -8.47 16.29
CA LEU A 267 -12.71 -8.22 15.37
C LEU A 267 -11.82 -7.06 15.82
N VAL A 268 -12.40 -5.98 16.36
CA VAL A 268 -11.61 -4.86 16.90
C VAL A 268 -10.82 -5.30 18.13
N LEU A 269 -11.40 -6.17 18.97
CA LEU A 269 -10.73 -6.71 20.15
C LEU A 269 -9.68 -7.78 19.80
N ALA A 270 -9.84 -8.48 18.68
CA ALA A 270 -8.85 -9.41 18.13
C ALA A 270 -7.66 -8.70 17.47
N PHE A 271 -7.82 -7.43 17.07
CA PHE A 271 -6.75 -6.63 16.48
C PHE A 271 -5.62 -6.37 17.48
N GLN A 272 -4.41 -6.79 17.11
CA GLN A 272 -3.21 -6.60 17.90
C GLN A 272 -2.56 -5.26 17.54
N PRO A 273 -2.50 -4.30 18.49
CA PRO A 273 -1.75 -3.07 18.29
C PRO A 273 -0.26 -3.39 18.34
N GLY A 274 0.30 -3.70 17.18
CA GLY A 274 1.68 -4.13 17.06
C GLY A 274 2.01 -4.36 15.59
N ALA A 275 3.14 -3.79 15.20
CA ALA A 275 3.64 -3.81 13.86
C ALA A 275 4.28 -5.16 13.57
N VAL A 276 3.58 -6.05 12.87
CA VAL A 276 4.28 -7.05 12.06
C VAL A 276 4.77 -6.29 10.82
N GLU A 277 5.86 -5.55 10.99
CA GLU A 277 6.40 -4.61 9.99
C GLU A 277 7.62 -5.17 9.28
N THR A 278 8.36 -6.06 9.93
CA THR A 278 9.57 -6.68 9.38
C THR A 278 9.36 -8.13 8.98
N ARG A 279 10.22 -8.63 8.09
CA ARG A 279 10.29 -10.06 7.78
C ARG A 279 10.43 -10.93 9.02
N ARG A 280 11.31 -10.55 9.94
CA ARG A 280 11.59 -11.32 11.16
C ARG A 280 10.37 -11.42 12.08
N GLU A 281 9.64 -10.32 12.26
CA GLU A 281 8.43 -10.32 13.08
C GLU A 281 7.33 -11.21 12.49
N LEU A 282 7.18 -11.20 11.16
CA LEU A 282 6.22 -12.06 10.47
C LEU A 282 6.60 -13.55 10.60
N GLU A 283 7.88 -13.86 10.45
CA GLU A 283 8.41 -15.22 10.64
C GLU A 283 8.23 -15.70 12.08
N ASP A 284 8.53 -14.85 13.07
CA ASP A 284 8.36 -15.15 14.49
C ASP A 284 6.88 -15.27 14.89
N LEU A 285 5.98 -14.52 14.25
CA LEU A 285 4.54 -14.69 14.43
C LEU A 285 4.10 -16.07 13.95
N TYR A 286 4.37 -16.41 12.69
CA TYR A 286 3.92 -17.70 12.15
C TYR A 286 4.54 -18.90 12.88
N ASN A 287 5.78 -18.81 13.35
CA ASN A 287 6.37 -19.86 14.18
C ASN A 287 5.67 -20.04 15.54
N ARG A 288 5.10 -18.97 16.11
CA ARG A 288 4.34 -18.99 17.37
C ARG A 288 2.84 -19.22 17.16
N SER A 289 2.35 -19.19 15.93
CA SER A 289 0.96 -19.49 15.59
C SER A 289 0.72 -20.99 15.49
N LYS A 290 -0.38 -21.48 16.04
CA LYS A 290 -0.88 -22.84 15.77
C LYS A 290 -1.50 -22.92 14.39
N ILE A 291 -2.31 -21.92 14.04
CA ILE A 291 -2.99 -21.81 12.75
C ILE A 291 -2.72 -20.43 12.16
N ALA A 292 -2.34 -20.38 10.88
CA ALA A 292 -2.40 -19.19 10.06
C ALA A 292 -3.61 -19.29 9.11
N ILE A 293 -4.57 -18.37 9.23
CA ILE A 293 -5.72 -18.32 8.33
C ILE A 293 -5.38 -17.42 7.14
N SER A 294 -5.52 -17.95 5.94
CA SER A 294 -5.32 -17.22 4.68
C SER A 294 -6.65 -16.93 4.01
N ILE A 295 -6.84 -15.67 3.64
CA ILE A 295 -8.03 -15.18 2.94
C ILE A 295 -7.56 -14.43 1.70
N SER A 296 -7.62 -15.10 0.56
CA SER A 296 -7.11 -14.57 -0.71
C SER A 296 -7.85 -13.30 -1.14
N HIS A 297 -7.08 -12.35 -1.67
CA HIS A 297 -7.62 -11.15 -2.30
C HIS A 297 -8.21 -11.52 -3.66
N ILE A 298 -9.36 -10.94 -4.03
CA ILE A 298 -10.05 -11.28 -5.29
C ILE A 298 -9.19 -10.92 -6.51
N GLN A 299 -8.29 -9.93 -6.39
CA GLN A 299 -7.34 -9.56 -7.45
C GLN A 299 -6.36 -10.67 -7.83
N ALA A 300 -6.15 -11.68 -6.97
CA ALA A 300 -5.15 -12.70 -7.24
C ALA A 300 -5.55 -13.59 -8.43
N ARG A 301 -6.84 -13.59 -8.83
CA ARG A 301 -7.40 -14.24 -10.04
C ARG A 301 -6.84 -15.66 -10.29
N GLY A 302 -6.65 -16.47 -9.24
CA GLY A 302 -6.05 -17.81 -9.34
C GLY A 302 -4.70 -17.95 -8.64
N GLY A 303 -3.94 -16.86 -8.47
CA GLY A 303 -2.68 -16.85 -7.75
C GLY A 303 -2.82 -16.98 -6.24
N LEU A 304 -1.80 -17.57 -5.60
CA LEU A 304 -1.72 -17.65 -4.15
C LEU A 304 -1.11 -16.36 -3.57
N PRO A 305 -1.62 -15.83 -2.44
CA PRO A 305 -0.90 -14.82 -1.68
C PRO A 305 0.48 -15.35 -1.28
N TRP A 306 1.53 -14.53 -1.35
CA TRP A 306 2.87 -14.96 -0.90
C TRP A 306 2.88 -15.47 0.56
N ARG A 307 1.93 -15.02 1.39
CA ARG A 307 1.76 -15.44 2.79
C ARG A 307 1.44 -16.93 2.93
N VAL A 308 0.89 -17.55 1.89
CA VAL A 308 0.70 -19.01 1.83
C VAL A 308 2.05 -19.72 1.96
N PHE A 309 3.06 -19.27 1.21
CA PHE A 309 4.40 -19.87 1.25
C PHE A 309 5.08 -19.60 2.59
N ASP A 310 4.92 -18.39 3.14
CA ASP A 310 5.46 -18.03 4.46
C ASP A 310 4.89 -18.93 5.57
N ALA A 311 3.56 -19.11 5.60
CA ALA A 311 2.91 -19.96 6.59
C ALA A 311 3.38 -21.42 6.46
N LEU A 312 3.37 -21.97 5.23
CA LEU A 312 3.80 -23.34 4.96
C LEU A 312 5.27 -23.59 5.31
N ALA A 313 6.13 -22.56 5.26
CA ALA A 313 7.54 -22.66 5.59
C ALA A 313 7.84 -22.73 7.11
N THR A 314 6.84 -22.51 7.97
CA THR A 314 7.00 -22.36 9.43
C THR A 314 6.27 -23.46 10.21
N ASN A 315 6.13 -23.31 11.54
CA ASN A 315 5.47 -24.30 12.40
C ASN A 315 3.94 -24.26 12.38
N CYS A 316 3.32 -23.22 11.83
CA CYS A 316 1.86 -23.11 11.83
C CYS A 316 1.22 -24.01 10.77
N VAL A 317 -0.01 -24.41 11.02
CA VAL A 317 -0.87 -24.99 9.98
C VAL A 317 -1.50 -23.86 9.18
N LEU A 318 -1.32 -23.89 7.87
CA LEU A 318 -2.10 -23.03 6.97
C LEU A 318 -3.52 -23.59 6.83
N VAL A 319 -4.52 -22.78 7.16
CA VAL A 319 -5.91 -22.96 6.74
C VAL A 319 -6.18 -21.92 5.67
N SER A 320 -6.42 -22.33 4.43
CA SER A 320 -6.56 -21.41 3.29
C SER A 320 -7.94 -21.50 2.68
N ASP A 321 -8.43 -20.41 2.11
CA ASP A 321 -9.53 -20.56 1.17
C ASP A 321 -9.11 -21.39 -0.06
N GLN A 322 -10.05 -22.13 -0.64
CA GLN A 322 -9.80 -22.97 -1.81
C GLN A 322 -9.38 -22.10 -3.01
N GLN A 323 -8.23 -22.43 -3.61
CA GLN A 323 -7.68 -21.79 -4.80
C GLN A 323 -7.25 -22.86 -5.80
N GLU A 324 -7.39 -22.60 -7.10
CA GLU A 324 -7.07 -23.56 -8.16
C GLU A 324 -5.57 -23.89 -8.19
N ASP A 325 -4.70 -22.89 -8.03
CA ASP A 325 -3.25 -23.05 -8.11
C ASP A 325 -2.66 -23.87 -6.94
N LEU A 326 -3.38 -24.09 -5.83
CA LEU A 326 -2.87 -24.87 -4.69
C LEU A 326 -2.47 -26.28 -5.11
N ALA A 327 -3.30 -26.95 -5.92
CA ALA A 327 -3.06 -28.33 -6.34
C ALA A 327 -1.91 -28.45 -7.34
N GLU A 328 -1.71 -27.43 -8.19
CA GLU A 328 -0.61 -27.39 -9.15
C GLU A 328 0.73 -27.06 -8.45
N LEU A 329 0.71 -26.12 -7.51
CA LEU A 329 1.91 -25.67 -6.79
C LEU A 329 2.36 -26.67 -5.74
N PHE A 330 1.43 -27.34 -5.05
CA PHE A 330 1.76 -28.29 -3.98
C PHE A 330 1.14 -29.67 -4.27
N PRO A 331 1.60 -30.38 -5.32
CA PRO A 331 1.01 -31.64 -5.72
C PRO A 331 1.17 -32.69 -4.60
N GLY A 332 0.05 -33.28 -4.18
CA GLY A 332 0.03 -34.31 -3.13
C GLY A 332 0.00 -33.77 -1.70
N LEU A 333 0.05 -32.45 -1.50
CA LEU A 333 -0.12 -31.84 -0.17
C LEU A 333 -1.61 -31.71 0.16
N SER A 334 -2.06 -32.41 1.21
CA SER A 334 -3.43 -32.29 1.69
C SER A 334 -3.55 -31.10 2.65
N LEU A 335 -3.76 -29.91 2.10
CA LEU A 335 -3.99 -28.70 2.90
C LEU A 335 -5.45 -28.61 3.39
N PRO A 336 -5.67 -28.17 4.64
CA PRO A 336 -6.99 -27.78 5.10
C PRO A 336 -7.48 -26.55 4.32
N THR A 337 -8.45 -26.74 3.44
CA THR A 337 -9.07 -25.66 2.66
C THR A 337 -10.56 -25.51 2.94
N TYR A 338 -11.07 -24.30 2.79
CA TYR A 338 -12.49 -23.98 2.97
C TYR A 338 -13.05 -23.13 1.83
N GLU A 339 -14.36 -23.23 1.63
CA GLU A 339 -15.13 -22.38 0.70
C GLU A 339 -16.04 -21.41 1.46
N THR A 340 -16.47 -21.79 2.67
CA THR A 340 -17.38 -20.98 3.50
C THR A 340 -16.77 -20.59 4.85
N PRO A 341 -17.24 -19.48 5.47
CA PRO A 341 -16.85 -19.11 6.84
C PRO A 341 -17.12 -20.21 7.88
N GLU A 342 -18.20 -20.97 7.70
CA GLU A 342 -18.57 -22.08 8.58
C GLU A 342 -17.58 -23.25 8.48
N GLU A 343 -17.15 -23.62 7.26
CA GLU A 343 -16.10 -24.62 7.06
C GLU A 343 -14.76 -24.17 7.63
N ALA A 344 -14.39 -22.90 7.46
CA ALA A 344 -13.18 -22.33 8.07
C ALA A 344 -13.20 -22.51 9.59
N ARG A 345 -14.34 -22.22 10.23
CA ARG A 345 -14.54 -22.41 11.67
C ARG A 345 -14.42 -23.87 12.08
N ASP A 346 -15.07 -24.78 11.37
CA ASP A 346 -15.05 -26.20 11.69
C ASP A 346 -13.63 -26.78 11.57
N LEU A 347 -12.89 -26.40 10.54
CA LEU A 347 -11.48 -26.78 10.37
C LEU A 347 -10.61 -26.23 11.50
N CYS A 348 -10.70 -24.93 11.79
CA CYS A 348 -9.92 -24.31 12.86
C CYS A 348 -10.22 -24.95 14.22
N THR A 349 -11.50 -25.24 14.52
CA THR A 349 -11.91 -25.88 15.77
C THR A 349 -11.29 -27.28 15.92
N ARG A 350 -11.35 -28.10 14.85
CA ARG A 350 -10.77 -29.44 14.85
C ARG A 350 -9.25 -29.40 14.97
N LEU A 351 -8.60 -28.51 14.22
CA LEU A 351 -7.15 -28.34 14.27
C LEU A 351 -6.71 -27.89 15.67
N LEU A 352 -7.37 -26.91 16.30
CA LEU A 352 -7.03 -26.46 17.66
C LEU A 352 -7.15 -27.57 18.72
N ALA A 353 -8.00 -28.57 18.49
CA ALA A 353 -8.20 -29.70 19.39
C ALA A 353 -7.25 -30.89 19.15
N ASP A 354 -6.52 -30.92 18.03
CA ASP A 354 -5.69 -32.07 17.61
C ASP A 354 -4.25 -31.64 17.30
N ASP A 355 -3.38 -31.75 18.30
CA ASP A 355 -1.96 -31.38 18.20
C ASP A 355 -1.19 -32.26 17.21
N ALA A 356 -1.54 -33.55 17.13
CA ALA A 356 -0.86 -34.51 16.26
C ALA A 356 -1.17 -34.21 14.79
N TRP A 357 -2.44 -33.98 14.48
CA TRP A 357 -2.86 -33.59 13.14
C TRP A 357 -2.23 -32.25 12.73
N ARG A 358 -2.16 -31.27 13.63
CA ARG A 358 -1.49 -30.00 13.32
C ARG A 358 -0.01 -30.19 12.99
N ALA A 359 0.71 -30.97 13.79
CA ALA A 359 2.13 -31.22 13.57
C ALA A 359 2.41 -31.94 12.24
N GLU A 360 1.56 -32.90 11.87
CA GLU A 360 1.64 -33.60 10.58
C GLU A 360 1.45 -32.64 9.40
N VAL A 361 0.39 -31.82 9.42
CA VAL A 361 0.09 -30.88 8.33
C VAL A 361 1.17 -29.81 8.20
N ALA A 362 1.63 -29.24 9.32
CA ALA A 362 2.71 -28.24 9.30
C ALA A 362 4.02 -28.84 8.76
N LEU A 363 4.38 -30.08 9.14
CA LEU A 363 5.56 -30.75 8.60
C LEU A 363 5.45 -30.94 7.08
N ALA A 364 4.32 -31.45 6.59
CA ALA A 364 4.10 -31.65 5.17
C ALA A 364 4.19 -30.33 4.37
N GLY A 365 3.66 -29.23 4.91
CA GLY A 365 3.81 -27.89 4.33
C GLY A 365 5.27 -27.46 4.19
N ARG A 366 6.07 -27.65 5.25
CA ARG A 366 7.49 -27.29 5.25
C ARG A 366 8.29 -28.09 4.23
N GLU A 367 8.05 -29.39 4.17
CA GLU A 367 8.68 -30.28 3.20
C GLU A 367 8.34 -29.84 1.77
N ALA A 368 7.07 -29.50 1.51
CA ALA A 368 6.64 -29.03 0.19
C ALA A 368 7.33 -27.73 -0.22
N VAL A 369 7.44 -26.75 0.69
CA VAL A 369 8.18 -25.50 0.40
C VAL A 369 9.67 -25.77 0.16
N GLN A 370 10.27 -26.68 0.93
CA GLN A 370 11.70 -27.00 0.83
C GLN A 370 12.09 -27.63 -0.51
N VAL A 371 11.18 -28.34 -1.16
CA VAL A 371 11.44 -29.05 -2.42
C VAL A 371 11.51 -28.11 -3.64
N GLY A 372 10.81 -26.97 -3.62
CA GLY A 372 10.77 -26.11 -4.81
C GLY A 372 10.13 -24.75 -4.66
N HIS A 373 10.01 -24.22 -3.44
CA HIS A 373 9.44 -22.89 -3.20
C HIS A 373 10.33 -22.02 -2.29
N ARG A 374 11.65 -22.14 -2.44
CA ARG A 374 12.64 -21.20 -1.85
C ARG A 374 13.01 -20.11 -2.84
N PHE A 375 13.53 -18.98 -2.34
CA PHE A 375 13.98 -17.92 -3.25
C PHE A 375 15.13 -18.39 -4.14
N ARG A 376 16.00 -19.26 -3.63
CA ARG A 376 17.06 -19.90 -4.44
C ARG A 376 16.53 -20.51 -5.73
N ASP A 377 15.39 -21.20 -5.68
CA ASP A 377 14.77 -21.83 -6.86
C ASP A 377 14.26 -20.78 -7.85
N ARG A 378 13.67 -19.69 -7.32
CA ARG A 378 13.16 -18.57 -8.14
C ARG A 378 14.27 -17.77 -8.79
N LEU A 379 15.34 -17.49 -8.05
CA LEU A 379 16.52 -16.80 -8.57
C LEU A 379 17.22 -17.61 -9.65
N HIS A 380 17.32 -18.94 -9.48
CA HIS A 380 17.86 -19.81 -10.52
C HIS A 380 17.02 -19.71 -11.80
N ARG A 381 15.69 -19.85 -11.68
CA ARG A 381 14.78 -19.79 -12.83
C ARG A 381 14.75 -18.41 -13.49
N MET A 382 14.73 -17.35 -12.70
CA MET A 382 14.80 -15.97 -13.18
C MET A 382 16.12 -15.73 -13.93
N GLY A 383 17.23 -16.20 -13.38
CA GLY A 383 18.54 -16.11 -14.00
C GLY A 383 18.63 -16.84 -15.34
N GLU A 384 18.07 -18.06 -15.44
CA GLU A 384 18.00 -18.80 -16.72
C GLU A 384 17.26 -18.00 -17.81
N VAL A 385 16.14 -17.38 -17.45
CA VAL A 385 15.31 -16.61 -18.38
C VAL A 385 16.00 -15.31 -18.81
N LEU A 386 16.62 -14.60 -17.87
CA LEU A 386 17.33 -13.35 -18.15
C LEU A 386 18.73 -13.59 -18.75
N GLY A 387 19.24 -14.82 -18.76
CA GLY A 387 20.60 -15.12 -19.22
C GLY A 387 21.70 -14.66 -18.26
N VAL A 388 21.39 -14.54 -16.96
CA VAL A 388 22.29 -14.04 -15.92
C VAL A 388 22.37 -15.06 -14.78
N ASN A 389 23.57 -15.38 -14.30
CA ASN A 389 23.70 -16.29 -13.17
C ASN A 389 23.46 -15.56 -11.83
N LEU A 390 22.22 -15.63 -11.34
CA LEU A 390 21.80 -15.03 -10.06
C LEU A 390 22.06 -15.93 -8.84
N VAL A 391 22.54 -17.15 -9.03
CA VAL A 391 22.84 -18.08 -7.93
C VAL A 391 24.21 -18.74 -8.14
N PRO A 392 25.32 -17.96 -8.14
CA PRO A 392 26.67 -18.46 -8.36
C PRO A 392 27.21 -19.33 -7.21
N GLY A 393 26.61 -20.50 -6.95
CA GLY A 393 27.18 -21.58 -6.11
C GLY A 393 27.74 -21.13 -4.76
N GLU A 394 28.90 -21.68 -4.37
CA GLU A 394 29.65 -21.30 -3.16
C GLU A 394 30.35 -19.93 -3.35
N ALA A 395 29.56 -18.87 -3.58
CA ALA A 395 30.05 -17.51 -3.59
C ALA A 395 30.13 -16.93 -2.17
N GLU A 396 31.05 -15.99 -1.96
CA GLU A 396 30.98 -15.09 -0.80
C GLU A 396 29.67 -14.29 -0.84
N MET A 397 29.20 -13.88 0.34
CA MET A 397 28.01 -13.03 0.46
C MET A 397 28.18 -11.75 -0.35
N GLY A 398 27.15 -11.37 -1.10
CA GLY A 398 27.15 -10.17 -1.91
C GLY A 398 26.96 -8.91 -1.09
N SER A 399 26.56 -7.82 -1.75
CA SER A 399 26.32 -6.54 -1.11
C SER A 399 24.94 -5.98 -1.43
N LEU A 400 24.40 -5.14 -0.55
CA LEU A 400 23.17 -4.38 -0.79
C LEU A 400 23.46 -2.91 -0.55
N THR A 401 23.31 -2.11 -1.61
CA THR A 401 23.41 -0.66 -1.58
C THR A 401 22.06 -0.07 -1.96
N ARG A 402 21.57 0.92 -1.21
CA ARG A 402 20.33 1.64 -1.54
C ARG A 402 20.69 2.99 -2.14
N LEU A 403 20.05 3.34 -3.25
CA LEU A 403 20.13 4.70 -3.81
C LEU A 403 19.54 5.71 -2.84
N ASP A 404 20.29 6.76 -2.55
CA ASP A 404 19.84 7.85 -1.69
C ASP A 404 19.27 8.98 -2.54
N PRO A 405 17.97 9.33 -2.42
CA PRO A 405 17.39 10.44 -3.17
C PRO A 405 18.12 11.78 -2.95
N ARG A 406 18.83 11.95 -1.82
CA ARG A 406 19.59 13.17 -1.50
C ARG A 406 20.81 13.38 -2.39
N ASP A 407 21.41 12.29 -2.86
CA ASP A 407 22.55 12.34 -3.79
C ASP A 407 22.10 12.77 -5.19
N HIS A 408 20.78 12.79 -5.44
CA HIS A 408 20.14 13.15 -6.69
C HIS A 408 19.18 14.34 -6.53
N GLY A 409 19.49 15.29 -5.66
CA GLY A 409 18.79 16.57 -5.56
C GLY A 409 17.43 16.55 -4.86
N ARG A 410 16.93 15.39 -4.43
CA ARG A 410 15.63 15.24 -3.77
C ARG A 410 15.80 15.21 -2.25
N ALA A 411 14.97 15.98 -1.54
CA ALA A 411 14.93 15.91 -0.09
C ALA A 411 14.52 14.48 0.32
N GLY A 412 15.43 13.76 0.97
CA GLY A 412 15.15 12.39 1.39
C GLY A 412 13.90 12.33 2.27
N ARG A 413 12.98 11.40 1.96
CA ARG A 413 11.89 11.07 2.87
C ARG A 413 12.56 10.40 4.06
N GLY A 414 12.64 11.09 5.21
CA GLY A 414 13.17 10.51 6.43
C GLY A 414 12.56 9.13 6.65
N GLU A 415 13.39 8.12 6.86
CA GLU A 415 12.94 6.75 7.13
C GLU A 415 11.87 6.80 8.23
N ARG A 416 10.66 6.26 8.00
CA ARG A 416 9.72 6.13 9.12
C ARG A 416 10.33 5.14 10.10
N GLY A 417 10.81 5.69 11.21
CA GLY A 417 11.73 5.10 12.17
C GLY A 417 12.62 6.19 12.78
N ALA A 418 12.95 7.22 12.00
CA ALA A 418 13.49 8.47 12.49
C ALA A 418 12.41 9.56 12.38
N LEU A 419 11.69 9.78 13.49
CA LEU A 419 11.15 11.10 13.79
C LEU A 419 12.23 12.16 13.45
N PRO A 420 11.90 13.32 12.86
CA PRO A 420 12.91 14.30 12.50
C PRO A 420 13.76 14.67 13.72
N GLN A 421 14.97 14.09 13.82
CA GLN A 421 15.86 14.24 14.98
C GLN A 421 16.60 15.58 14.98
N HIS A 422 16.30 16.47 14.04
CA HIS A 422 17.07 17.69 13.84
C HIS A 422 16.24 18.94 14.15
N GLU A 423 16.79 19.79 15.03
CA GLU A 423 16.37 21.18 15.21
C GLU A 423 16.27 21.86 13.84
N GLY A 424 15.07 22.36 13.52
CA GLY A 424 14.87 23.18 12.33
C GLY A 424 14.31 22.46 11.11
N THR A 425 13.53 21.39 11.31
CA THR A 425 12.76 20.72 10.25
C THR A 425 11.76 21.69 9.63
N GLU A 426 11.70 21.73 8.30
CA GLU A 426 10.75 22.56 7.57
C GLU A 426 9.38 21.84 7.46
N TRP A 427 8.31 22.52 7.84
CA TRP A 427 6.93 22.03 7.77
C TRP A 427 6.10 22.89 6.80
N PRO A 428 5.45 22.29 5.79
CA PRO A 428 4.66 23.03 4.83
C PRO A 428 3.20 23.20 5.29
N LEU A 429 2.78 24.45 5.54
CA LEU A 429 1.37 24.83 5.57
C LEU A 429 0.87 24.95 4.13
N ARG A 430 -0.07 24.09 3.74
CA ARG A 430 -0.64 24.12 2.38
C ARG A 430 -2.03 24.73 2.41
N VAL A 431 -2.24 25.80 1.67
CA VAL A 431 -3.54 26.46 1.54
C VAL A 431 -3.99 26.40 0.10
N TRP A 432 -5.04 25.63 -0.15
CA TRP A 432 -5.77 25.65 -1.42
C TRP A 432 -6.89 26.66 -1.34
N TYR A 433 -7.14 27.35 -2.45
CA TYR A 433 -8.19 28.37 -2.54
C TYR A 433 -8.88 28.29 -3.90
N SER A 434 -10.20 28.45 -3.92
CA SER A 434 -11.07 28.17 -5.08
C SER A 434 -12.35 29.00 -5.03
N GLU A 435 -12.93 29.34 -6.18
CA GLU A 435 -14.26 29.97 -6.24
C GLU A 435 -15.41 28.95 -6.12
N GLU A 436 -15.10 27.66 -6.25
CA GLU A 436 -16.05 26.54 -6.21
C GLU A 436 -15.83 25.66 -4.97
N ASP A 437 -16.90 25.09 -4.41
CA ASP A 437 -16.82 24.29 -3.17
C ASP A 437 -16.19 22.90 -3.38
N GLU A 438 -16.08 22.48 -4.64
CA GLU A 438 -15.42 21.25 -5.08
C GLU A 438 -13.91 21.41 -5.31
N PHE A 439 -13.38 22.66 -5.33
CA PHE A 439 -11.96 22.96 -5.57
C PHE A 439 -11.43 22.51 -6.94
N SER A 440 -12.32 22.41 -7.94
CA SER A 440 -12.05 22.10 -9.35
C SER A 440 -11.08 23.10 -10.01
N ASP A 441 -11.17 24.39 -9.65
CA ASP A 441 -10.34 25.50 -10.15
C ASP A 441 -9.25 25.93 -9.15
N SER A 442 -8.93 25.06 -8.17
CA SER A 442 -8.14 25.47 -7.02
C SER A 442 -6.70 25.87 -7.34
N ARG A 443 -6.22 26.87 -6.60
CA ARG A 443 -4.83 27.30 -6.57
C ARG A 443 -4.21 26.90 -5.23
N LEU A 444 -2.93 26.57 -5.22
CA LEU A 444 -2.20 26.15 -4.03
C LEU A 444 -1.13 27.17 -3.67
N GLN A 445 -1.14 27.60 -2.41
CA GLN A 445 -0.03 28.30 -1.77
C GLN A 445 0.58 27.42 -0.67
N VAL A 446 1.91 27.36 -0.65
CA VAL A 446 2.65 26.59 0.35
C VAL A 446 3.54 27.56 1.12
N GLU A 447 3.36 27.61 2.43
CA GLU A 447 4.27 28.33 3.33
C GLU A 447 5.08 27.33 4.13
N VAL A 448 6.40 27.52 4.12
CA VAL A 448 7.33 26.63 4.80
C VAL A 448 7.73 27.26 6.13
N CYS A 449 7.55 26.52 7.22
CA CYS A 449 7.82 27.01 8.56
C CYS A 449 8.82 26.12 9.27
N ARG A 450 9.72 26.73 10.02
CA ARG A 450 10.77 26.00 10.73
C ARG A 450 10.23 25.49 12.07
N VAL A 451 10.19 24.17 12.22
CA VAL A 451 9.72 23.49 13.42
C VAL A 451 10.89 23.26 14.37
N VAL A 452 10.69 23.67 15.62
CA VAL A 452 11.61 23.44 16.72
C VAL A 452 10.92 22.55 17.75
N PRO A 453 11.47 21.37 18.11
CA PRO A 453 10.88 20.50 19.11
C PRO A 453 10.66 21.22 20.45
N GLY A 454 9.46 21.10 21.03
CA GLY A 454 9.07 21.79 22.27
C GLY A 454 8.78 23.29 22.12
N GLY A 455 8.94 23.85 20.92
CA GLY A 455 8.63 25.23 20.59
C GLY A 455 7.21 25.40 20.02
N THR A 456 6.81 26.66 19.87
CA THR A 456 5.58 27.04 19.16
C THR A 456 5.89 27.13 17.66
N VAL A 457 5.11 26.43 16.85
CA VAL A 457 5.08 26.59 15.40
C VAL A 457 4.06 27.67 15.08
N GLU A 458 4.46 28.66 14.30
CA GLU A 458 3.57 29.67 13.71
C GLU A 458 3.81 29.72 12.21
N ALA A 459 2.73 29.55 11.44
CA ALA A 459 2.74 29.56 9.99
C ALA A 459 1.71 30.54 9.48
N VAL A 460 2.09 31.44 8.56
CA VAL A 460 1.20 32.48 8.03
C VAL A 460 1.23 32.46 6.50
N ALA A 461 0.13 32.06 5.89
CA ALA A 461 -0.07 32.13 4.44
C ALA A 461 -0.89 33.36 4.05
N ARG A 462 -0.37 34.14 3.11
CA ARG A 462 -1.00 35.37 2.62
C ARG A 462 -1.68 35.13 1.29
N ILE A 463 -3.01 35.17 1.26
CA ILE A 463 -3.80 34.89 0.07
C ILE A 463 -4.28 36.22 -0.54
N PRO A 464 -3.78 36.62 -1.73
CA PRO A 464 -4.25 37.82 -2.43
C PRO A 464 -5.63 37.59 -3.06
N GLU A 465 -6.54 38.59 -2.99
CA GLU A 465 -7.92 38.54 -3.52
C GLU A 465 -8.62 37.20 -3.20
N ALA A 466 -8.90 36.96 -1.91
CA ALA A 466 -9.24 35.63 -1.43
C ALA A 466 -10.59 35.14 -1.99
N PRO A 467 -10.63 33.91 -2.54
CA PRO A 467 -11.78 33.40 -3.28
C PRO A 467 -12.87 32.89 -2.35
N ALA A 468 -13.97 32.38 -2.90
CA ALA A 468 -15.11 31.91 -2.12
C ALA A 468 -14.80 30.79 -1.11
N TYR A 469 -13.81 29.92 -1.37
CA TYR A 469 -13.51 28.76 -0.53
C TYR A 469 -12.01 28.60 -0.26
N LEU A 470 -11.70 28.16 0.96
CA LEU A 470 -10.36 27.89 1.44
C LEU A 470 -10.28 26.46 2.00
N ARG A 471 -9.20 25.76 1.68
CA ARG A 471 -8.87 24.42 2.15
C ARG A 471 -7.46 24.44 2.71
N VAL A 472 -7.32 24.15 4.00
CA VAL A 472 -6.03 24.18 4.69
C VAL A 472 -5.58 22.77 5.03
N GLY A 473 -4.39 22.42 4.58
CA GLY A 473 -3.72 21.16 4.84
C GLY A 473 -2.75 21.25 5.99
N LEU A 474 -2.93 20.35 6.95
CA LEU A 474 -2.20 20.35 8.21
C LEU A 474 -1.02 19.34 8.21
N GLY A 475 -0.75 18.70 7.07
CA GLY A 475 0.38 17.80 6.87
C GLY A 475 0.27 16.45 7.61
N ASP A 476 1.28 15.60 7.40
CA ASP A 476 1.34 14.21 7.91
C ASP A 476 1.60 14.09 9.40
N TYR A 477 2.21 15.11 9.99
CA TYR A 477 2.63 15.13 11.39
C TYR A 477 1.62 15.84 12.30
N PHE A 478 0.45 16.22 11.79
CA PHE A 478 -0.53 17.01 12.56
C PHE A 478 -0.90 16.39 13.92
N SER A 479 -0.88 15.07 14.04
CA SER A 479 -1.18 14.37 15.30
C SER A 479 -0.18 14.60 16.44
N VAL A 480 1.00 15.18 16.18
CA VAL A 480 2.04 15.44 17.21
C VAL A 480 1.96 16.86 17.80
N HIS A 481 0.96 17.62 17.41
CA HIS A 481 0.75 19.02 17.77
C HIS A 481 -0.22 19.13 18.95
N GLU A 482 0.23 19.75 20.05
CA GLU A 482 -0.62 20.16 21.16
C GLU A 482 -1.33 21.48 20.84
N ASP A 483 -2.58 21.57 21.29
CA ASP A 483 -3.46 22.74 21.15
C ASP A 483 -3.40 23.43 19.78
N PRO A 484 -3.59 22.70 18.65
CA PRO A 484 -3.50 23.33 17.35
C PRO A 484 -4.66 24.29 17.13
N ALA A 485 -4.33 25.52 16.74
CA ALA A 485 -5.27 26.57 16.41
C ALA A 485 -5.07 27.03 14.96
N LEU A 486 -6.18 27.16 14.24
CA LEU A 486 -6.23 27.76 12.91
C LEU A 486 -7.06 29.04 12.96
N ARG A 487 -6.52 30.13 12.42
CA ARG A 487 -7.14 31.46 12.36
C ARG A 487 -7.11 32.01 10.93
N ILE A 488 -8.15 32.73 10.55
CA ILE A 488 -8.21 33.49 9.30
C ILE A 488 -8.55 34.94 9.67
N ARG A 489 -7.77 35.90 9.16
CA ARG A 489 -7.96 37.33 9.43
C ARG A 489 -7.76 38.18 8.17
N ARG A 490 -8.23 39.43 8.19
CA ARG A 490 -7.89 40.40 7.13
C ARG A 490 -6.43 40.77 7.22
N ARG A 491 -5.80 41.03 6.07
CA ARG A 491 -4.42 41.48 6.03
C ARG A 491 -4.25 42.82 6.75
N GLY A 492 -3.36 42.86 7.76
CA GLY A 492 -3.01 44.07 8.51
C GLY A 492 -3.64 44.19 9.90
N GLU A 493 -4.52 43.27 10.29
CA GLU A 493 -5.06 43.17 11.65
C GLU A 493 -4.01 42.56 12.60
N ALA A 494 -3.73 43.24 13.73
CA ALA A 494 -2.75 42.79 14.72
C ALA A 494 -3.28 41.60 15.55
N SER A 495 -2.38 40.70 15.97
CA SER A 495 -2.73 39.62 16.89
C SER A 495 -3.05 40.17 18.29
N GLY A 496 -4.31 40.10 18.73
CA GLY A 496 -4.71 40.39 20.11
C GLY A 496 -5.45 41.71 20.34
N GLU A 497 -5.85 42.44 19.30
CA GLU A 497 -6.94 43.43 19.44
C GLU A 497 -8.27 42.68 19.49
N ASP A 498 -9.20 43.08 20.37
CA ASP A 498 -10.59 42.58 20.39
C ASP A 498 -11.27 43.06 19.11
N PRO A 499 -11.37 42.23 18.06
CA PRO A 499 -11.86 42.68 16.78
C PRO A 499 -13.38 42.59 16.82
N GLY A 500 -14.06 43.63 16.35
CA GLY A 500 -15.46 43.52 16.01
C GLY A 500 -15.71 42.30 15.11
N GLU A 501 -16.35 41.29 15.69
CA GLU A 501 -17.15 40.22 15.08
C GLU A 501 -16.57 39.21 14.06
N GLU A 502 -15.33 39.25 13.56
CA GLU A 502 -14.97 38.37 12.41
C GLU A 502 -13.72 37.48 12.52
N GLU A 503 -13.31 36.99 13.69
CA GLU A 503 -12.25 35.95 13.79
C GLU A 503 -12.83 34.52 13.77
N VAL A 504 -12.36 33.65 12.86
CA VAL A 504 -12.70 32.22 12.87
C VAL A 504 -11.59 31.45 13.58
N GLU A 505 -11.80 31.13 14.85
CA GLU A 505 -10.90 30.28 15.63
C GLU A 505 -11.36 28.82 15.61
N VAL A 506 -10.46 27.92 15.22
CA VAL A 506 -10.69 26.47 15.27
C VAL A 506 -9.75 25.85 16.31
N ASP A 507 -10.30 25.52 17.49
CA ASP A 507 -9.62 24.78 18.56
C ASP A 507 -9.88 23.27 18.40
N LEU A 508 -8.80 22.49 18.32
CA LEU A 508 -8.82 21.06 17.96
C LEU A 508 -8.36 20.12 19.10
N GLN A 509 -8.42 20.57 20.35
CA GLN A 509 -7.90 19.88 21.53
C GLN A 509 -8.27 18.37 21.71
N HIS A 510 -7.25 17.55 22.04
CA HIS A 510 -7.25 16.18 22.61
C HIS A 510 -7.05 14.92 21.72
N GLY A 511 -6.37 14.98 20.57
CA GLY A 511 -5.92 13.74 19.86
C GLY A 511 -7.05 12.79 19.43
N VAL A 512 -8.29 13.25 19.56
CA VAL A 512 -9.55 12.64 19.15
C VAL A 512 -10.33 13.81 18.55
N ILE A 513 -10.71 13.72 17.27
CA ILE A 513 -11.66 14.67 16.69
C ILE A 513 -13.02 14.40 17.35
N ARG A 514 -13.23 14.89 18.57
CA ARG A 514 -14.57 14.96 19.16
C ARG A 514 -15.20 16.23 18.61
N VAL A 515 -16.10 16.06 17.65
CA VAL A 515 -17.02 17.11 17.18
C VAL A 515 -17.89 17.56 18.37
N ARG A 516 -17.37 18.44 19.23
CA ARG A 516 -18.14 19.10 20.28
C ARG A 516 -17.67 20.54 20.42
N GLN A 517 -18.54 21.42 19.94
CA GLN A 517 -18.59 22.88 20.10
C GLN A 517 -17.62 23.70 19.23
N PHE A 518 -17.96 23.80 17.94
CA PHE A 518 -17.65 25.03 17.20
C PHE A 518 -18.50 26.18 17.77
N LYS A 519 -17.88 27.27 18.21
CA LYS A 519 -18.60 28.51 18.51
C LYS A 519 -18.64 29.36 17.24
N PHE A 520 -19.72 29.20 16.47
CA PHE A 520 -19.98 29.99 15.27
C PHE A 520 -20.40 31.42 15.63
N ILE A 521 -19.75 32.42 15.04
CA ILE A 521 -20.36 33.72 14.74
C ILE A 521 -20.74 33.70 13.25
N ARG A 522 -21.93 34.19 12.92
CA ARG A 522 -22.79 33.67 11.85
C ARG A 522 -22.52 34.34 10.49
N GLY A 523 -22.05 33.56 9.50
CA GLY A 523 -22.13 33.84 8.05
C GLY A 523 -22.60 32.58 7.29
N LYS A 524 -23.27 32.71 6.14
CA LYS A 524 -24.11 31.66 5.50
C LYS A 524 -23.40 30.41 4.93
N GLY A 525 -22.12 30.17 5.23
CA GLY A 525 -21.35 29.01 4.78
C GLY A 525 -20.90 28.11 5.92
N GLY A 526 -21.28 26.84 5.91
CA GLY A 526 -20.79 25.88 6.90
C GLY A 526 -19.36 25.42 6.59
N ALA A 527 -18.50 25.33 7.61
CA ALA A 527 -17.21 24.64 7.51
C ALA A 527 -17.38 23.12 7.62
N ARG A 528 -16.52 22.34 6.95
CA ARG A 528 -16.49 20.88 7.05
C ARG A 528 -15.05 20.37 7.16
N LEU A 529 -14.82 19.44 8.08
CA LEU A 529 -13.58 18.69 8.18
C LEU A 529 -13.64 17.49 7.24
N VAL A 530 -12.63 17.31 6.39
CA VAL A 530 -12.53 16.16 5.49
C VAL A 530 -11.34 15.30 5.97
N CYS A 531 -11.65 14.17 6.58
CA CYS A 531 -10.64 13.22 7.07
C CYS A 531 -10.27 12.22 5.96
N GLY A 532 -8.99 12.16 5.60
CA GLY A 532 -8.35 11.18 4.71
C GLY A 532 -6.90 10.93 5.16
N ASN A 533 -6.01 10.42 4.29
CA ASN A 533 -4.58 10.19 4.61
C ASN A 533 -3.82 11.46 5.04
N HIS A 534 -4.37 12.63 4.72
CA HIS A 534 -3.96 13.93 5.22
C HIS A 534 -5.20 14.63 5.78
N ALA A 535 -5.10 15.29 6.93
CA ALA A 535 -6.20 16.06 7.49
C ALA A 535 -6.33 17.40 6.77
N TRP A 536 -7.53 17.72 6.26
CA TRP A 536 -7.85 19.00 5.64
C TRP A 536 -9.05 19.65 6.31
N VAL A 537 -8.97 20.97 6.52
CA VAL A 537 -10.11 21.79 6.96
C VAL A 537 -10.59 22.60 5.76
N VAL A 538 -11.88 22.49 5.41
CA VAL A 538 -12.49 23.27 4.33
C VAL A 538 -13.50 24.25 4.92
N PHE A 539 -13.43 25.51 4.51
CA PHE A 539 -14.36 26.54 4.93
C PHE A 539 -14.66 27.51 3.78
N GLN A 540 -15.86 28.11 3.81
CA GLN A 540 -16.16 29.25 2.98
C GLN A 540 -15.38 30.45 3.52
N ASN A 541 -14.69 31.18 2.65
CA ASN A 541 -13.94 32.37 3.05
C ASN A 541 -14.92 33.41 3.65
N PRO A 542 -14.73 33.81 4.92
CA PRO A 542 -15.60 34.82 5.53
C PRO A 542 -15.38 36.22 4.95
N PHE A 543 -14.22 36.48 4.32
CA PHE A 543 -13.82 37.78 3.77
C PHE A 543 -13.75 37.73 2.24
N LEU A 544 -14.90 37.51 1.60
CA LEU A 544 -15.00 37.36 0.15
C LEU A 544 -14.44 38.59 -0.59
N GLY A 545 -13.48 38.36 -1.50
CA GLY A 545 -12.90 39.42 -2.33
C GLY A 545 -11.90 40.33 -1.61
N GLU A 546 -11.50 39.99 -0.39
CA GLU A 546 -10.48 40.70 0.39
C GLU A 546 -9.20 39.86 0.52
N GLU A 547 -8.04 40.47 0.77
CA GLU A 547 -6.82 39.72 1.07
C GLU A 547 -6.86 39.19 2.51
N VAL A 548 -6.55 37.91 2.69
CA VAL A 548 -6.58 37.25 4.01
C VAL A 548 -5.24 36.65 4.40
N GLU A 549 -5.00 36.56 5.71
CA GLU A 549 -3.93 35.77 6.29
C GLU A 549 -4.51 34.53 6.97
N VAL A 550 -3.99 33.35 6.61
CA VAL A 550 -4.27 32.09 7.28
C VAL A 550 -3.13 31.79 8.22
N CYS A 551 -3.41 31.81 9.53
CA CYS A 551 -2.45 31.60 10.59
C CYS A 551 -2.69 30.24 11.25
N PHE A 552 -1.67 29.39 11.28
CA PHE A 552 -1.66 28.16 12.06
C PHE A 552 -0.69 28.28 13.22
N THR A 553 -1.15 27.99 14.44
CA THR A 553 -0.31 27.96 15.64
C THR A 553 -0.48 26.65 16.40
N SER A 554 0.62 26.11 16.91
CA SER A 554 0.58 24.92 17.76
C SER A 554 1.88 24.76 18.55
N ARG A 555 1.83 24.06 19.67
CA ARG A 555 3.03 23.59 20.37
C ARG A 555 3.38 22.17 19.94
N LEU A 556 4.62 21.92 19.55
CA LEU A 556 5.05 20.56 19.19
C LEU A 556 5.44 19.79 20.45
N GLU A 557 4.76 18.67 20.75
CA GLU A 557 5.21 17.79 21.84
C GLU A 557 6.47 17.02 21.41
N ARG A 558 7.33 16.68 22.37
CA ARG A 558 8.55 15.91 22.09
C ARG A 558 8.19 14.59 21.38
N LEU A 559 8.98 14.28 20.35
CA LEU A 559 8.86 13.14 19.44
C LEU A 559 8.78 11.80 20.24
N LEU A 560 7.71 11.01 20.02
CA LEU A 560 7.56 9.61 20.49
C LEU A 560 8.09 8.61 19.48
#